data_AF-A0A7C8FF54-F1
#
_entry.id   AF-A0A7C8FF54-F1
#
_cell.length_a   1.000
_cell.length_b   1.000
_cell.length_c   1.000
_cell.angle_alpha   90.00
_cell.angle_beta   90.00
_cell.angle_gamma   90.00
#
_symmetry.space_group_name_H-M   'P 1'
#
loop_
_entity.id
_entity.type
_entity.pdbx_description
1 polymer ?
#
loop_
_entity_poly.entity_id
_entity_poly.type
_entity_poly.pdbx_seq_one_letter_code
_entity_poly.pdbx_strand_id
1 'polypeptide(L)'
;MKHRTTITRESGRYFLTDRIRDEVNFWTTAQSEGIQPPPAQKPPLPGSRVITLPDRESWSIPPCDLQSAFVDRQSHRRFTATALTPEELAFLLWASQGVRTVLHEAAVLRTVPSAGCRHPFETYLAILRVTGVESGIYRYLPLDNAIVALPGGDNLPAQLTAAARGQAFTGQAAVTFIWTVIPERTEWRYAEASYKVIALDAGHVCQNLYLACEAIGAGTCAIAAYDQTLLDNLVGVDGDQEFSIYLSPVGKIR
;
A
#
# COMPACT_ATOMS: atom_id res chain seq x y z
N MET A 1 -13.70 30.24 18.72
CA MET A 1 -14.79 29.34 18.27
C MET A 1 -14.32 27.90 18.42
N LYS A 2 -15.07 27.02 19.10
CA LYS A 2 -14.68 25.60 19.17
C LYS A 2 -14.85 24.98 17.78
N HIS A 3 -13.77 24.49 17.19
CA HIS A 3 -13.81 23.78 15.92
C HIS A 3 -14.76 22.59 16.06
N ARG A 4 -15.88 22.59 15.33
CA ARG A 4 -16.77 21.42 15.23
C ARG A 4 -16.11 20.45 14.26
N THR A 5 -15.92 19.21 14.67
CA THR A 5 -15.36 18.15 13.81
C THR A 5 -16.39 17.77 12.73
N THR A 6 -15.94 17.57 11.49
CA THR A 6 -16.80 17.15 10.37
C THR A 6 -17.35 15.73 10.57
N ILE A 7 -16.52 14.80 11.04
CA ILE A 7 -16.95 13.47 11.46
C ILE A 7 -17.42 13.54 12.92
N THR A 8 -18.62 13.04 13.18
CA THR A 8 -19.20 12.94 14.53
C THR A 8 -18.96 11.54 15.10
N ARG A 9 -19.14 11.37 16.42
CA ARG A 9 -19.07 10.03 17.05
C ARG A 9 -20.12 9.08 16.49
N GLU A 10 -21.29 9.60 16.12
CA GLU A 10 -22.38 8.82 15.56
C GLU A 10 -22.04 8.34 14.14
N SER A 11 -21.71 9.27 13.23
CA SER A 11 -21.36 8.93 11.85
C SER A 11 -20.11 8.04 11.78
N GLY A 12 -19.10 8.28 12.62
CA GLY A 12 -17.91 7.43 12.70
C GLY A 12 -18.22 6.01 13.21
N ARG A 13 -19.11 5.85 14.19
CA ARG A 13 -19.54 4.51 14.63
C ARG A 13 -20.40 3.82 13.59
N TYR A 14 -21.28 4.55 12.91
CA TYR A 14 -22.08 4.03 11.81
C TYR A 14 -21.19 3.49 10.68
N PHE A 15 -20.16 4.25 10.27
CA PHE A 15 -19.15 3.82 9.31
C PHE A 15 -18.49 2.48 9.67
N LEU A 16 -18.27 2.20 10.95
CA LEU A 16 -17.69 0.92 11.40
C LEU A 16 -18.68 -0.25 11.36
N THR A 17 -20.00 0.00 11.30
CA THR A 17 -21.01 -1.05 11.09
C THR A 17 -21.10 -1.46 9.63
N ASP A 18 -21.91 -2.47 9.31
CA ASP A 18 -22.26 -2.82 7.92
C ASP A 18 -23.70 -2.40 7.56
N ARG A 19 -24.35 -1.55 8.38
CA ARG A 19 -25.74 -1.10 8.19
C ARG A 19 -25.96 -0.41 6.85
N ILE A 20 -24.92 0.23 6.31
CA ILE A 20 -24.94 0.85 4.97
C ILE A 20 -25.36 -0.15 3.89
N ARG A 21 -25.12 -1.46 4.08
CA ARG A 21 -25.53 -2.50 3.15
C ARG A 21 -27.06 -2.64 3.04
N ASP A 22 -27.81 -2.28 4.07
CA ASP A 22 -29.28 -2.29 4.04
C ASP A 22 -29.84 -1.06 3.30
N GLU A 23 -29.02 -0.02 3.10
CA GLU A 23 -29.41 1.25 2.47
C GLU A 23 -28.97 1.33 0.99
N VAL A 24 -27.88 0.66 0.62
CA VAL A 24 -27.34 0.65 -0.75
C VAL A 24 -28.18 -0.24 -1.66
N ASN A 25 -28.61 0.33 -2.80
CA ASN A 25 -29.23 -0.43 -3.87
C ASN A 25 -28.17 -1.08 -4.78
N PHE A 26 -27.84 -2.34 -4.52
CA PHE A 26 -26.80 -3.05 -5.29
C PHE A 26 -27.15 -3.30 -6.76
N TRP A 27 -28.42 -3.15 -7.16
CA TRP A 27 -28.86 -3.30 -8.55
C TRP A 27 -28.50 -2.10 -9.43
N THR A 28 -28.11 -0.97 -8.82
CA THR A 28 -27.71 0.27 -9.51
C THR A 28 -26.25 0.61 -9.28
N THR A 29 -25.42 -0.40 -8.95
CA THR A 29 -23.96 -0.21 -8.94
C THR A 29 -23.45 -0.19 -10.38
N ALA A 30 -22.31 0.47 -10.62
CA ALA A 30 -21.68 0.48 -11.93
C ALA A 30 -21.47 -0.94 -12.49
N GLN A 31 -21.12 -1.90 -11.64
CA GLN A 31 -21.08 -3.32 -11.99
C GLN A 31 -22.43 -3.85 -12.49
N SER A 32 -23.50 -3.64 -11.71
CA SER A 32 -24.84 -4.16 -12.05
C SER A 32 -25.43 -3.52 -13.31
N GLU A 33 -25.02 -2.29 -13.62
CA GLU A 33 -25.40 -1.57 -14.85
C GLU A 33 -24.54 -1.97 -16.07
N GLY A 34 -23.56 -2.86 -15.88
CA GLY A 34 -22.69 -3.35 -16.96
C GLY A 34 -21.59 -2.36 -17.38
N ILE A 35 -21.32 -1.35 -16.56
CA ILE A 35 -20.19 -0.43 -16.78
C ILE A 35 -18.89 -1.21 -16.59
N GLN A 36 -17.92 -0.96 -17.47
CA GLN A 36 -16.61 -1.61 -17.41
C GLN A 36 -15.90 -1.31 -16.09
N PRO A 37 -15.19 -2.28 -15.51
CA PRO A 37 -14.45 -2.07 -14.27
C PRO A 37 -13.28 -1.11 -14.49
N PRO A 38 -12.92 -0.30 -13.48
CA PRO A 38 -11.67 0.43 -13.51
C PRO A 38 -10.46 -0.52 -13.65
N PRO A 39 -9.35 -0.08 -14.27
CA PRO A 39 -8.17 -0.91 -14.45
C PRO A 39 -7.62 -1.46 -13.13
N ALA A 40 -7.27 -2.75 -13.11
CA ALA A 40 -6.68 -3.41 -11.94
C ALA A 40 -5.28 -2.89 -11.56
N GLN A 41 -4.65 -2.13 -12.45
CA GLN A 41 -3.39 -1.43 -12.25
C GLN A 41 -3.47 -0.06 -12.92
N LYS A 42 -3.00 0.99 -12.26
CA LYS A 42 -2.90 2.31 -12.87
C LYS A 42 -1.77 2.29 -13.92
N PRO A 43 -2.01 2.69 -15.18
CA PRO A 43 -0.96 2.66 -16.19
C PRO A 43 0.20 3.60 -15.81
N PRO A 44 1.46 3.27 -16.15
CA PRO A 44 2.55 4.22 -16.04
C PRO A 44 2.38 5.36 -17.05
N LEU A 45 2.92 6.54 -16.74
CA LEU A 45 2.91 7.65 -17.70
C LEU A 45 3.83 7.30 -18.89
N PRO A 46 3.47 7.70 -20.13
CA PRO A 46 4.34 7.52 -21.28
C PRO A 46 5.75 8.09 -21.04
N GLY A 47 6.78 7.31 -21.38
CA GLY A 47 8.18 7.71 -21.19
C GLY A 47 8.73 7.57 -19.76
N SER A 48 7.96 7.01 -18.83
CA SER A 48 8.46 6.74 -17.48
C SER A 48 9.59 5.70 -17.47
N ARG A 49 10.58 5.87 -16.59
CA ARG A 49 11.64 4.87 -16.37
C ARG A 49 11.06 3.70 -15.56
N VAL A 50 10.90 2.56 -16.22
CA VAL A 50 10.45 1.30 -15.61
C VAL A 50 11.67 0.43 -15.29
N ILE A 51 11.69 -0.16 -14.11
CA ILE A 51 12.72 -1.07 -13.62
C ILE A 51 12.04 -2.40 -13.30
N THR A 52 12.39 -3.44 -14.07
CA THR A 52 11.93 -4.81 -13.82
C THR A 52 12.51 -5.32 -12.50
N LEU A 53 11.67 -5.97 -11.69
CA LEU A 53 12.10 -6.61 -10.45
C LEU A 53 12.57 -8.04 -10.72
N PRO A 54 13.46 -8.60 -9.87
CA PRO A 54 13.83 -10.01 -9.97
C PRO A 54 12.61 -10.93 -9.92
N ASP A 55 12.62 -12.01 -10.70
CA ASP A 55 11.56 -13.02 -10.71
C ASP A 55 11.65 -13.92 -9.49
N ARG A 56 10.51 -14.49 -9.08
CA ARG A 56 10.39 -15.26 -7.83
C ARG A 56 11.34 -16.44 -7.75
N GLU A 57 11.63 -17.08 -8.87
CA GLU A 57 12.52 -18.23 -8.98
C GLU A 57 13.99 -17.86 -8.71
N SER A 58 14.34 -16.58 -8.83
CA SER A 58 15.70 -16.07 -8.61
C SER A 58 15.97 -15.62 -7.17
N TRP A 59 14.93 -15.49 -6.34
CA TRP A 59 15.10 -14.88 -5.03
C TRP A 59 15.83 -15.82 -4.06
N SER A 60 16.79 -15.26 -3.32
CA SER A 60 17.48 -15.92 -2.23
C SER A 60 16.87 -15.53 -0.87
N ILE A 61 15.56 -15.75 -0.69
CA ILE A 61 14.87 -15.49 0.58
C ILE A 61 14.91 -16.73 1.47
N PRO A 62 15.42 -16.64 2.71
CA PRO A 62 15.38 -17.76 3.64
C PRO A 62 13.97 -18.27 3.90
N PRO A 63 13.76 -19.59 4.07
CA PRO A 63 12.50 -20.11 4.55
C PRO A 63 12.12 -19.47 5.90
N CYS A 64 10.87 -19.04 6.02
CA CYS A 64 10.32 -18.51 7.26
C CYS A 64 9.07 -19.32 7.62
N ASP A 65 9.11 -19.98 8.77
CA ASP A 65 7.97 -20.70 9.29
C ASP A 65 6.86 -19.72 9.71
N LEU A 66 5.61 -20.04 9.37
CA LEU A 66 4.48 -19.15 9.63
C LEU A 66 4.21 -18.96 11.12
N GLN A 67 4.38 -20.01 11.94
CA GLN A 67 4.20 -19.91 13.38
C GLN A 67 5.27 -19.00 13.99
N SER A 68 6.53 -19.17 13.59
CA SER A 68 7.60 -18.26 14.00
C SER A 68 7.32 -16.81 13.58
N ALA A 69 6.91 -16.58 12.32
CA ALA A 69 6.57 -15.23 11.85
C ALA A 69 5.49 -14.56 12.69
N PHE A 70 4.46 -15.28 13.15
CA PHE A 70 3.44 -14.72 14.03
C PHE A 70 3.95 -14.40 15.44
N VAL A 71 4.83 -15.24 15.98
CA VAL A 71 5.43 -15.07 17.32
C VAL A 71 6.39 -13.90 17.34
N ASP A 72 7.27 -13.83 16.35
CA ASP A 72 8.39 -12.88 16.31
C ASP A 72 7.98 -11.49 15.83
N ARG A 73 6.93 -11.43 15.00
CA ARG A 73 6.44 -10.17 14.45
C ARG A 73 6.16 -9.16 15.55
N GLN A 74 6.70 -7.96 15.36
CA GLN A 74 6.48 -6.80 16.22
C GLN A 74 6.63 -5.48 15.44
N SER A 75 6.19 -4.36 16.02
CA SER A 75 6.37 -3.04 15.40
C SER A 75 7.76 -2.48 15.68
N HIS A 76 8.62 -2.49 14.65
CA HIS A 76 9.98 -1.98 14.72
C HIS A 76 10.06 -0.51 14.31
N ARG A 77 10.66 0.32 15.18
CA ARG A 77 10.88 1.77 14.95
C ARG A 77 12.36 2.15 15.01
N ARG A 78 13.24 1.15 14.91
CA ARG A 78 14.69 1.31 14.89
C ARG A 78 15.23 0.42 13.79
N PHE A 79 15.91 1.02 12.84
CA PHE A 79 16.47 0.34 11.67
C PHE A 79 17.98 0.55 11.63
N THR A 80 18.68 -0.40 11.03
CA THR A 80 20.10 -0.22 10.70
C THR A 80 20.26 0.56 9.40
N ALA A 81 21.50 0.98 9.11
CA ALA A 81 21.83 1.62 7.84
C ALA A 81 21.91 0.63 6.66
N THR A 82 21.78 -0.68 6.91
CA THR A 82 21.86 -1.73 5.89
C THR A 82 20.76 -1.54 4.85
N ALA A 83 21.15 -1.60 3.57
CA ALA A 83 20.22 -1.55 2.44
C ALA A 83 19.44 -2.87 2.32
N LEU A 84 18.25 -2.81 1.73
CA LEU A 84 17.59 -4.02 1.22
C LEU A 84 18.22 -4.43 -0.12
N THR A 85 18.17 -5.72 -0.44
CA THR A 85 18.50 -6.19 -1.80
C THR A 85 17.31 -6.00 -2.76
N PRO A 86 17.53 -6.01 -4.09
CA PRO A 86 16.44 -6.02 -5.06
C PRO A 86 15.47 -7.19 -4.88
N GLU A 87 15.98 -8.37 -4.54
CA GLU A 87 15.17 -9.57 -4.29
C GLU A 87 14.30 -9.41 -3.05
N GLU A 88 14.84 -8.83 -1.97
CA GLU A 88 14.07 -8.52 -0.76
C GLU A 88 12.96 -7.50 -1.04
N LEU A 89 13.26 -6.43 -1.80
CA LEU A 89 12.23 -5.47 -2.21
C LEU A 89 11.14 -6.13 -3.04
N ALA A 90 11.52 -6.95 -4.04
CA ALA A 90 10.59 -7.68 -4.88
C ALA A 90 9.72 -8.65 -4.08
N PHE A 91 10.31 -9.37 -3.14
CA PHE A 91 9.61 -10.28 -2.22
C PHE A 91 8.58 -9.54 -1.35
N LEU A 92 8.94 -8.41 -0.75
CA LEU A 92 8.01 -7.61 0.07
C LEU A 92 6.84 -7.05 -0.76
N LEU A 93 7.14 -6.55 -1.97
CA LEU A 93 6.11 -6.07 -2.91
C LEU A 93 5.16 -7.20 -3.32
N TRP A 94 5.71 -8.37 -3.67
CA TRP A 94 4.93 -9.54 -4.00
C TRP A 94 4.07 -10.02 -2.82
N ALA A 95 4.63 -10.07 -1.60
CA ALA A 95 3.87 -10.50 -0.42
C ALA A 95 2.69 -9.57 -0.10
N SER A 96 2.84 -8.26 -0.35
CA SER A 96 1.81 -7.26 -0.06
C SER A 96 0.79 -7.05 -1.17
N GLN A 97 1.16 -7.17 -2.45
CA GLN A 97 0.28 -6.87 -3.60
C GLN A 97 0.54 -7.73 -4.86
N GLY A 98 1.40 -8.74 -4.78
CA GLY A 98 1.79 -9.56 -5.92
C GLY A 98 0.63 -10.31 -6.56
N VAL A 99 0.66 -10.42 -7.89
CA VAL A 99 -0.35 -11.13 -8.69
C VAL A 99 -0.06 -12.62 -8.65
N ARG A 100 -1.10 -13.41 -8.35
CA ARG A 100 -1.07 -14.88 -8.40
C ARG A 100 -1.66 -15.39 -9.71
N THR A 101 -2.78 -14.82 -10.15
CA THR A 101 -3.49 -15.27 -11.34
C THR A 101 -4.37 -14.14 -11.86
N VAL A 102 -4.39 -13.93 -13.17
CA VAL A 102 -5.36 -13.07 -13.85
C VAL A 102 -6.47 -13.96 -14.40
N LEU A 103 -7.69 -13.83 -13.85
CA LEU A 103 -8.85 -14.60 -14.32
C LEU A 103 -9.52 -13.90 -15.51
N HIS A 104 -9.68 -12.58 -15.41
CA HIS A 104 -10.12 -11.67 -16.48
C HIS A 104 -9.88 -10.21 -16.03
N GLU A 105 -10.27 -9.23 -16.85
CA GLU A 105 -10.02 -7.80 -16.63
C GLU A 105 -10.46 -7.25 -15.25
N ALA A 106 -11.55 -7.80 -14.70
CA ALA A 106 -12.11 -7.36 -13.43
C ALA A 106 -11.65 -8.21 -12.25
N ALA A 107 -10.91 -9.30 -12.46
CA ALA A 107 -10.59 -10.28 -11.41
C ALA A 107 -9.14 -10.73 -11.50
N VAL A 108 -8.30 -10.08 -10.70
CA VAL A 108 -6.88 -10.39 -10.54
C VAL A 108 -6.65 -10.88 -9.13
N LEU A 109 -6.36 -12.16 -8.96
CA LEU A 109 -6.06 -12.75 -7.66
C LEU A 109 -4.69 -12.28 -7.18
N ARG A 110 -4.62 -11.70 -5.99
CA ARG A 110 -3.37 -11.28 -5.34
C ARG A 110 -3.00 -12.15 -4.15
N THR A 111 -1.80 -11.96 -3.61
CA THR A 111 -1.31 -12.57 -2.37
C THR A 111 -2.09 -12.12 -1.13
N VAL A 112 -2.81 -11.01 -1.25
CA VAL A 112 -3.71 -10.46 -0.21
C VAL A 112 -5.17 -10.66 -0.61
N PRO A 113 -6.08 -10.95 0.34
CA PRO A 113 -7.51 -10.91 0.07
C PRO A 113 -7.97 -9.46 -0.14
N SER A 114 -9.02 -9.30 -0.95
CA SER A 114 -9.74 -8.03 -1.10
C SER A 114 -11.21 -8.28 -1.34
N ALA A 115 -12.08 -7.45 -0.75
CA ALA A 115 -13.51 -7.55 -0.93
C ALA A 115 -13.88 -7.55 -2.43
N GLY A 116 -14.57 -8.61 -2.86
CA GLY A 116 -15.01 -8.76 -4.25
C GLY A 116 -13.87 -8.82 -5.28
N CYS A 117 -12.63 -9.10 -4.87
CA CYS A 117 -11.43 -9.07 -5.72
C CYS A 117 -11.17 -7.68 -6.34
N ARG A 118 -11.47 -6.59 -5.62
CA ARG A 118 -11.39 -5.22 -6.17
C ARG A 118 -10.00 -4.60 -6.11
N HIS A 119 -9.19 -4.95 -5.11
CA HIS A 119 -7.80 -4.50 -4.95
C HIS A 119 -7.62 -2.99 -5.19
N PRO A 120 -8.21 -2.12 -4.35
CA PRO A 120 -8.30 -0.68 -4.63
C PRO A 120 -6.98 0.08 -4.48
N PHE A 121 -5.88 -0.60 -4.13
CA PHE A 121 -4.64 0.06 -3.76
C PHE A 121 -3.61 0.10 -4.89
N GLU A 122 -2.92 1.23 -4.97
CA GLU A 122 -1.60 1.32 -5.60
C GLU A 122 -0.54 1.32 -4.48
N THR A 123 0.64 0.75 -4.76
CA THR A 123 1.76 0.74 -3.80
C THR A 123 2.85 1.66 -4.29
N TYR A 124 3.03 2.76 -3.59
CA TYR A 124 4.12 3.70 -3.78
C TYR A 124 5.24 3.39 -2.79
N LEU A 125 6.46 3.72 -3.19
CA LEU A 125 7.68 3.46 -2.43
C LEU A 125 8.48 4.75 -2.36
N ALA A 126 8.81 5.18 -1.15
CA ALA A 126 9.90 6.12 -0.93
C ALA A 126 11.16 5.33 -0.61
N ILE A 127 11.98 5.08 -1.63
CA ILE A 127 13.21 4.30 -1.53
C ILE A 127 14.34 5.22 -1.06
N LEU A 128 14.97 4.86 0.05
CA LEU A 128 16.17 5.53 0.58
C LEU A 128 17.42 4.69 0.36
N ARG A 129 17.33 3.37 0.56
CA ARG A 129 18.47 2.43 0.53
C ARG A 129 18.05 1.05 0.05
N VAL A 130 18.09 0.85 -1.26
CA VAL A 130 17.99 -0.47 -1.91
C VAL A 130 19.16 -0.61 -2.86
N THR A 131 19.92 -1.71 -2.76
CA THR A 131 21.10 -1.92 -3.60
C THR A 131 20.73 -1.92 -5.07
N GLY A 132 21.38 -1.09 -5.90
CA GLY A 132 21.13 -1.04 -7.34
C GLY A 132 19.86 -0.27 -7.75
N VAL A 133 19.12 0.32 -6.81
CA VAL A 133 17.99 1.21 -7.09
C VAL A 133 18.31 2.58 -6.51
N GLU A 134 18.18 3.61 -7.33
CA GLU A 134 18.41 5.00 -6.90
C GLU A 134 17.41 5.40 -5.80
N SER A 135 17.84 6.29 -4.90
CA SER A 135 16.93 6.89 -3.92
C SER A 135 15.90 7.74 -4.67
N GLY A 136 14.62 7.60 -4.33
CA GLY A 136 13.55 8.28 -5.06
C GLY A 136 12.15 7.77 -4.71
N ILE A 137 11.16 8.34 -5.40
CA ILE A 137 9.78 7.87 -5.33
C ILE A 137 9.52 6.93 -6.51
N TYR A 138 8.89 5.80 -6.21
CA TYR A 138 8.52 4.79 -7.19
C TYR A 138 7.07 4.33 -6.95
N ARG A 139 6.47 3.73 -7.97
CA ARG A 139 5.21 2.99 -7.85
C ARG A 139 5.38 1.57 -8.35
N TYR A 140 4.82 0.60 -7.64
CA TYR A 140 4.80 -0.79 -8.04
C TYR A 140 3.77 -1.05 -9.13
N LEU A 141 4.17 -1.80 -10.15
CA LEU A 141 3.35 -2.30 -11.24
C LEU A 141 3.18 -3.83 -11.05
N PRO A 142 2.17 -4.28 -10.29
CA PRO A 142 2.00 -5.68 -9.92
C PRO A 142 1.76 -6.64 -11.10
N LEU A 143 1.16 -6.17 -12.21
CA LEU A 143 0.95 -6.97 -13.42
C LEU A 143 2.24 -7.14 -14.23
N ASP A 144 3.19 -6.21 -14.10
CA ASP A 144 4.44 -6.19 -14.86
C ASP A 144 5.65 -6.70 -14.06
N ASN A 145 5.45 -7.03 -12.77
CA ASN A 145 6.53 -7.29 -11.81
C ASN A 145 7.65 -6.23 -11.88
N ALA A 146 7.27 -4.95 -11.81
CA ALA A 146 8.19 -3.84 -12.02
C ALA A 146 7.90 -2.66 -11.08
N ILE A 147 8.85 -1.75 -10.94
CA ILE A 147 8.63 -0.43 -10.35
C ILE A 147 8.83 0.65 -11.40
N VAL A 148 8.02 1.71 -11.33
CA VAL A 148 8.14 2.88 -12.20
C VAL A 148 8.60 4.08 -11.38
N ALA A 149 9.65 4.77 -11.83
CA ALA A 149 10.17 5.96 -11.18
C ALA A 149 9.22 7.14 -11.37
N LEU A 150 9.02 7.92 -10.31
CA LEU A 150 8.20 9.12 -10.32
C LEU A 150 9.06 10.38 -10.08
N PRO A 151 8.62 11.56 -10.56
CA PRO A 151 9.31 12.81 -10.27
C PRO A 151 9.35 13.11 -8.75
N GLY A 152 10.39 13.81 -8.31
CA GLY A 152 10.59 14.22 -6.92
C GLY A 152 11.60 13.36 -6.16
N GLY A 153 11.63 13.50 -4.85
CA GLY A 153 12.55 12.75 -3.98
C GLY A 153 13.76 13.51 -3.43
N ASP A 154 13.75 14.85 -3.52
CA ASP A 154 14.77 15.66 -2.85
C ASP A 154 14.53 15.66 -1.33
N ASN A 155 15.55 15.32 -0.56
CA ASN A 155 15.49 15.29 0.92
C ASN A 155 14.37 14.38 1.48
N LEU A 156 14.18 13.20 0.87
CA LEU A 156 13.18 12.21 1.27
C LEU A 156 13.14 11.90 2.78
N PRO A 157 14.26 11.75 3.51
CA PRO A 157 14.20 11.48 4.95
C PRO A 157 13.41 12.53 5.75
N ALA A 158 13.60 13.82 5.42
CA ALA A 158 12.91 14.91 6.09
C ALA A 158 11.44 14.98 5.67
N GLN A 159 11.16 14.80 4.38
CA GLN A 159 9.79 14.78 3.85
C GLN A 159 8.96 13.64 4.48
N LEU A 160 9.52 12.42 4.56
CA LEU A 160 8.88 11.28 5.21
C LEU A 160 8.64 11.52 6.70
N THR A 161 9.59 12.14 7.39
CA THR A 161 9.43 12.48 8.81
C THR A 161 8.31 13.50 9.00
N ALA A 162 8.26 14.53 8.16
CA ALA A 162 7.22 15.56 8.20
C ALA A 162 5.83 14.98 7.87
N ALA A 163 5.71 14.22 6.78
CA ALA A 163 4.48 13.53 6.39
C ALA A 163 4.01 12.56 7.48
N ALA A 164 4.91 11.89 8.19
CA ALA A 164 4.58 11.04 9.33
C ALA A 164 4.44 11.80 10.67
N ARG A 165 4.15 13.11 10.65
CA ARG A 165 3.95 13.97 11.83
C ARG A 165 5.10 13.91 12.85
N GLY A 166 6.34 13.94 12.36
CA GLY A 166 7.55 13.96 13.18
C GLY A 166 8.04 12.59 13.64
N GLN A 167 7.44 11.49 13.17
CA GLN A 167 7.91 10.14 13.44
C GLN A 167 9.22 9.84 12.71
N ALA A 168 10.35 10.30 13.26
CA ALA A 168 11.67 10.32 12.62
C ALA A 168 12.21 8.96 12.15
N PHE A 169 11.66 7.85 12.63
CA PHE A 169 12.06 6.51 12.18
C PHE A 169 11.65 6.23 10.72
N THR A 170 10.67 6.94 10.16
CA THR A 170 10.31 6.84 8.74
C THR A 170 11.46 7.30 7.83
N GLY A 171 12.12 8.40 8.19
CA GLY A 171 13.30 8.90 7.48
C GLY A 171 14.57 8.06 7.67
N GLN A 172 14.55 7.07 8.57
CA GLN A 172 15.68 6.17 8.84
C GLN A 172 15.50 4.79 8.20
N ALA A 173 14.31 4.48 7.68
CA ALA A 173 13.99 3.22 7.02
C ALA A 173 14.82 3.03 5.73
N ALA A 174 14.87 1.81 5.21
CA ALA A 174 15.47 1.56 3.89
C ALA A 174 14.50 1.94 2.76
N VAL A 175 13.21 1.68 2.98
CA VAL A 175 12.12 2.04 2.08
C VAL A 175 10.86 2.30 2.91
N THR A 176 10.01 3.25 2.50
CA THR A 176 8.66 3.38 3.07
C THR A 176 7.63 2.96 2.03
N PHE A 177 6.83 1.97 2.38
CA PHE A 177 5.66 1.57 1.60
C PHE A 177 4.54 2.56 1.91
N ILE A 178 3.96 3.14 0.87
CA ILE A 178 2.85 4.10 0.96
C ILE A 178 1.74 3.55 0.09
N TRP A 179 0.63 3.16 0.70
CA TRP A 179 -0.53 2.70 -0.02
C TRP A 179 -1.46 3.88 -0.26
N THR A 180 -1.76 4.11 -1.53
CA THR A 180 -2.85 4.98 -1.95
C THR A 180 -4.05 4.14 -2.31
N VAL A 181 -5.23 4.73 -2.25
CA VAL A 181 -6.49 4.10 -2.63
C VAL A 181 -7.07 4.83 -3.84
N ILE A 182 -7.57 4.07 -4.80
CA ILE A 182 -8.48 4.53 -5.86
C ILE A 182 -9.87 3.96 -5.47
N PRO A 183 -10.72 4.73 -4.78
CA PRO A 183 -11.98 4.22 -4.22
C PRO A 183 -12.90 3.61 -5.29
N GLU A 184 -12.90 4.19 -6.49
CA GLU A 184 -13.72 3.79 -7.63
C GLU A 184 -13.62 2.28 -7.93
N ARG A 185 -12.44 1.67 -7.75
CA ARG A 185 -12.25 0.22 -7.94
C ARG A 185 -13.17 -0.62 -7.07
N THR A 186 -13.43 -0.18 -5.84
CA THR A 186 -14.30 -0.89 -4.90
C THR A 186 -15.74 -0.38 -4.97
N GLU A 187 -15.93 0.93 -5.16
CA GLU A 187 -17.24 1.55 -5.37
C GLU A 187 -17.95 0.99 -6.60
N TRP A 188 -17.21 0.64 -7.66
CA TRP A 188 -17.75 0.00 -8.85
C TRP A 188 -18.66 -1.20 -8.53
N ARG A 189 -18.31 -1.96 -7.48
CA ARG A 189 -19.08 -3.11 -7.00
C ARG A 189 -19.97 -2.81 -5.79
N TYR A 190 -19.52 -1.94 -4.89
CA TYR A 190 -20.13 -1.80 -3.56
C TYR A 190 -20.72 -0.42 -3.27
N ALA A 191 -20.62 0.54 -4.20
CA ALA A 191 -21.04 1.93 -4.01
C ALA A 191 -20.59 2.48 -2.63
N GLU A 192 -21.50 3.08 -1.86
CA GLU A 192 -21.22 3.64 -0.53
C GLU A 192 -20.83 2.60 0.52
N ALA A 193 -21.13 1.32 0.29
CA ALA A 193 -20.70 0.22 1.18
C ALA A 193 -19.22 -0.16 1.00
N SER A 194 -18.50 0.50 0.09
CA SER A 194 -17.08 0.25 -0.21
C SER A 194 -16.13 0.71 0.91
N TYR A 195 -16.41 1.81 1.58
CA TYR A 195 -15.40 2.54 2.37
C TYR A 195 -14.85 1.74 3.56
N LYS A 196 -15.72 1.03 4.28
CA LYS A 196 -15.29 0.18 5.39
C LYS A 196 -14.46 -1.00 4.89
N VAL A 197 -14.86 -1.63 3.79
CA VAL A 197 -14.15 -2.82 3.27
C VAL A 197 -12.79 -2.44 2.67
N ILE A 198 -12.68 -1.24 2.08
CA ILE A 198 -11.37 -0.64 1.72
C ILE A 198 -10.48 -0.57 2.96
N ALA A 199 -10.97 -0.01 4.08
CA ALA A 199 -10.15 0.11 5.29
C ALA A 199 -9.71 -1.25 5.86
N LEU A 200 -10.56 -2.28 5.79
CA LEU A 200 -10.22 -3.65 6.18
C LEU A 200 -9.12 -4.23 5.26
N ASP A 201 -9.27 -4.06 3.95
CA ASP A 201 -8.30 -4.55 2.97
C ASP A 201 -6.91 -3.93 3.17
N ALA A 202 -6.82 -2.65 3.57
CA ALA A 202 -5.54 -2.00 3.89
C ALA A 202 -4.83 -2.71 5.08
N GLY A 203 -5.60 -3.19 6.05
CA GLY A 203 -5.10 -4.00 7.17
C GLY A 203 -4.50 -5.32 6.70
N HIS A 204 -5.17 -6.03 5.78
CA HIS A 204 -4.65 -7.28 5.21
C HIS A 204 -3.31 -7.07 4.50
N VAL A 205 -3.20 -6.00 3.71
CA VAL A 205 -1.99 -5.64 2.96
C VAL A 205 -0.81 -5.41 3.89
N CYS A 206 -1.01 -4.60 4.93
CA CYS A 206 0.07 -4.26 5.85
C CYS A 206 0.46 -5.44 6.74
N GLN A 207 -0.49 -6.28 7.15
CA GLN A 207 -0.15 -7.49 7.92
C GLN A 207 0.71 -8.46 7.12
N ASN A 208 0.45 -8.62 5.81
CA ASN A 208 1.34 -9.39 4.95
C ASN A 208 2.76 -8.80 4.89
N LEU A 209 2.90 -7.47 4.83
CA LEU A 209 4.20 -6.81 4.88
C LEU A 209 4.94 -7.11 6.19
N TYR A 210 4.23 -7.06 7.33
CA TYR A 210 4.75 -7.42 8.64
C TYR A 210 5.32 -8.85 8.65
N LEU A 211 4.55 -9.83 8.20
CA LEU A 211 4.99 -11.23 8.19
C LEU A 211 6.14 -11.46 7.19
N ALA A 212 6.13 -10.78 6.05
CA ALA A 212 7.20 -10.88 5.06
C ALA A 212 8.52 -10.28 5.58
N CYS A 213 8.48 -9.23 6.41
CA CYS A 213 9.69 -8.65 7.01
C CYS A 213 10.47 -9.68 7.83
N GLU A 214 9.79 -10.57 8.55
CA GLU A 214 10.42 -11.61 9.38
C GLU A 214 11.32 -12.54 8.55
N ALA A 215 10.91 -12.90 7.34
CA ALA A 215 11.66 -13.81 6.47
C ALA A 215 13.02 -13.23 6.01
N ILE A 216 13.15 -11.90 6.02
CA ILE A 216 14.34 -11.21 5.51
C ILE A 216 15.12 -10.49 6.63
N GLY A 217 14.82 -10.76 7.90
CA GLY A 217 15.44 -10.05 9.02
C GLY A 217 15.25 -8.52 8.95
N ALA A 218 14.09 -8.10 8.43
CA ALA A 218 13.66 -6.71 8.42
C ALA A 218 12.58 -6.51 9.48
N GLY A 219 12.27 -5.25 9.75
CA GLY A 219 11.14 -4.87 10.58
C GLY A 219 10.36 -3.75 9.93
N THR A 220 9.12 -3.60 10.36
CA THR A 220 8.25 -2.52 9.92
C THR A 220 7.41 -1.98 11.08
N CYS A 221 6.88 -0.77 10.94
CA CYS A 221 5.91 -0.23 11.87
C CYS A 221 4.87 0.57 11.09
N ALA A 222 3.67 0.02 10.99
CA ALA A 222 2.58 0.68 10.31
C ALA A 222 2.16 1.99 10.99
N ILE A 223 1.77 2.98 10.18
CA ILE A 223 1.44 4.33 10.61
C ILE A 223 0.10 4.71 9.99
N ALA A 224 -0.90 4.94 10.82
CA ALA A 224 -2.17 5.54 10.40
C ALA A 224 -2.26 7.04 10.76
N ALA A 225 -1.27 7.56 11.50
CA ALA A 225 -1.20 8.97 11.90
C ALA A 225 -0.17 9.70 11.03
N TYR A 226 -0.64 10.30 9.93
CA TYR A 226 0.17 11.07 9.00
C TYR A 226 -0.52 12.40 8.64
N ASP A 227 0.18 13.26 7.94
CA ASP A 227 -0.34 14.45 7.32
C ASP A 227 -0.77 14.14 5.90
N GLN A 228 -2.08 14.15 5.65
CA GLN A 228 -2.70 13.73 4.40
C GLN A 228 -2.12 14.50 3.20
N THR A 229 -2.13 15.83 3.28
CA THR A 229 -1.64 16.69 2.20
C THR A 229 -0.16 16.49 1.92
N LEU A 230 0.68 16.37 2.95
CA LEU A 230 2.11 16.12 2.73
C LEU A 230 2.37 14.75 2.11
N LEU A 231 1.64 13.71 2.51
CA LEU A 231 1.84 12.36 2.00
C LEU A 231 1.32 12.23 0.56
N ASP A 232 0.17 12.83 0.24
CA ASP A 232 -0.40 12.85 -1.11
C ASP A 232 0.52 13.60 -2.09
N ASN A 233 1.04 14.76 -1.67
CA ASN A 233 2.00 15.52 -2.45
C ASN A 233 3.31 14.75 -2.67
N LEU A 234 3.77 13.99 -1.67
CA LEU A 234 5.01 13.22 -1.77
C LEU A 234 4.93 12.14 -2.85
N VAL A 235 3.76 11.50 -3.02
CA VAL A 235 3.55 10.46 -4.03
C VAL A 235 2.88 10.97 -5.31
N GLY A 236 2.55 12.26 -5.36
CA GLY A 236 2.02 12.94 -6.54
C GLY A 236 0.59 12.55 -6.90
N VAL A 237 -0.27 12.34 -5.90
CA VAL A 237 -1.71 12.05 -6.09
C VAL A 237 -2.57 13.28 -5.75
N ASP A 238 -3.79 13.31 -6.27
CA ASP A 238 -4.66 14.50 -6.23
C ASP A 238 -5.35 14.74 -4.89
N GLY A 239 -5.44 13.73 -4.02
CA GLY A 239 -6.10 13.85 -2.72
C GLY A 239 -7.63 13.71 -2.77
N ASP A 240 -8.20 13.40 -3.94
CA ASP A 240 -9.64 13.31 -4.21
C ASP A 240 -10.02 11.94 -4.80
N GLN A 241 -9.59 11.65 -6.03
CA GLN A 241 -9.83 10.38 -6.73
C GLN A 241 -8.78 9.33 -6.37
N GLU A 242 -7.57 9.78 -6.02
CA GLU A 242 -6.54 8.94 -5.44
C GLU A 242 -5.86 9.66 -4.27
N PHE A 243 -5.77 8.98 -3.13
CA PHE A 243 -5.16 9.54 -1.93
C PHE A 243 -4.50 8.46 -1.07
N SER A 244 -3.49 8.87 -0.30
CA SER A 244 -2.80 8.01 0.65
C SER A 244 -3.73 7.60 1.80
N ILE A 245 -3.73 6.31 2.13
CA ILE A 245 -4.59 5.74 3.19
C ILE A 245 -3.77 5.09 4.32
N TYR A 246 -2.54 4.67 4.02
CA TYR A 246 -1.70 3.96 4.96
C TYR A 246 -0.24 3.98 4.55
N LEU A 247 0.69 3.96 5.50
CA LEU A 247 2.12 3.83 5.22
C LEU A 247 2.84 2.96 6.25
N SER A 248 3.93 2.34 5.83
CA SER A 248 4.77 1.51 6.69
C SER A 248 6.25 1.57 6.25
N PRO A 249 7.14 2.20 7.04
CA PRO A 249 8.58 2.10 6.83
C PRO A 249 9.08 0.68 7.05
N VAL A 250 10.01 0.23 6.20
CA VAL A 250 10.70 -1.05 6.30
C VAL A 250 12.21 -0.82 6.33
N GLY A 251 12.90 -1.50 7.23
CA GLY A 251 14.36 -1.50 7.28
C GLY A 251 14.90 -2.73 8.00
N LYS A 252 16.18 -3.01 7.80
CA LYS A 252 16.88 -4.08 8.50
C LYS A 252 16.93 -3.81 10.01
N ILE A 253 16.79 -4.84 10.81
CA ILE A 253 16.84 -4.78 12.28
C ILE A 253 18.14 -5.40 12.79
N ARG A 254 18.45 -5.15 14.07
CA ARG A 254 19.61 -5.77 14.75
C ARG A 254 19.24 -7.09 15.36
#